data_AF-A0A7C5GWT4-F1
#
_entry.id   AF-A0A7C5GWT4-F1
#
_cell.length_a   1.000
_cell.length_b   1.000
_cell.length_c   1.000
_cell.angle_alpha   90.00
_cell.angle_beta   90.00
_cell.angle_gamma   90.00
#
_symmetry.space_group_name_H-M   'P 1'
#
loop_
_entity.id
_entity.type
_entity.pdbx_description
1 polymer ?
#
loop_
_entity_poly.entity_id
_entity_poly.type
_entity_poly.pdbx_seq_one_letter_code
_entity_poly.pdbx_strand_id
1 'polypeptide(L)'
;MTTTADIFLKWVFPILGGVVSILMFLAPLQAVIRARKERVLGHLNPLPFPAQLANSAGWIAYSYVIEPTNSQGSVFVFVPNYIGLLLGFYFTMSCYGLANAKTRDNQMLVMLFFAGLLALIGLIGVQVRLSVHNLQLLWGFTSNAILLLYYGAPLSTVYTVISTQSAASLSWPLSVMQVINGSLWLGYGLAVSDPFIWVPNGIGACAGGFQVFLLILFRKKHRHSPPPSETDTVTSSQRELTTGMADSSLIVNSTSSKLDAPTGSNGFPTGILVEEVVHDFDRSGHQSI
;
A
#
# COMPACT_ATOMS: atom_id res chain seq x y z
N MET A 1 -25.46 -24.94 -30.24
CA MET A 1 -26.43 -24.38 -29.27
C MET A 1 -25.62 -23.90 -28.07
N THR A 2 -25.70 -22.63 -27.71
CA THR A 2 -25.10 -22.11 -26.47
C THR A 2 -25.83 -22.73 -25.29
N THR A 3 -25.09 -23.39 -24.39
CA THR A 3 -25.70 -24.02 -23.22
C THR A 3 -26.07 -22.97 -22.18
N THR A 4 -27.00 -23.26 -21.27
CA THR A 4 -27.29 -22.38 -20.12
C THR A 4 -26.02 -22.10 -19.32
N ALA A 5 -25.14 -23.09 -19.18
CA ALA A 5 -23.84 -22.93 -18.52
C ALA A 5 -22.95 -21.90 -19.23
N ASP A 6 -22.91 -21.88 -20.57
CA ASP A 6 -22.16 -20.88 -21.33
C ASP A 6 -22.68 -19.47 -21.09
N ILE A 7 -24.00 -19.29 -20.98
CA ILE A 7 -24.59 -17.97 -20.71
C ILE A 7 -24.14 -17.48 -19.33
N PHE A 8 -24.24 -18.32 -18.30
CA PHE A 8 -23.80 -17.95 -16.95
C PHE A 8 -22.31 -17.61 -16.92
N LEU A 9 -21.45 -18.47 -17.46
CA LEU A 9 -20.01 -18.29 -17.38
C LEU A 9 -19.49 -17.13 -18.23
N LYS A 10 -20.10 -16.85 -19.39
CA LYS A 10 -19.61 -15.81 -20.33
C LYS A 10 -20.28 -14.46 -20.15
N TRP A 11 -21.42 -14.37 -19.46
CA TRP A 11 -22.14 -13.10 -19.23
C TRP A 11 -22.29 -12.77 -17.75
N VAL A 12 -22.89 -13.67 -16.97
CA VAL A 12 -23.22 -13.38 -15.57
C VAL A 12 -21.97 -13.26 -14.73
N PHE A 13 -21.05 -14.22 -14.87
CA PHE A 13 -19.80 -14.27 -14.12
C PHE A 13 -18.92 -13.03 -14.31
N PRO A 14 -18.59 -12.61 -15.54
CA PRO A 14 -17.75 -11.43 -15.74
C PRO A 14 -18.44 -10.12 -15.32
N ILE A 15 -19.77 -10.01 -15.48
CA ILE A 15 -20.51 -8.83 -15.00
C ILE A 15 -20.43 -8.73 -13.48
N LEU A 16 -20.75 -9.81 -12.77
CA LEU A 16 -20.66 -9.83 -11.31
C LEU A 16 -19.20 -9.67 -10.84
N GLY A 17 -18.26 -10.30 -11.53
CA GLY A 17 -16.83 -10.16 -11.27
C GLY A 17 -16.37 -8.70 -11.40
N GLY A 18 -16.81 -8.01 -12.45
CA GLY A 18 -16.54 -6.57 -12.63
C GLY A 18 -17.14 -5.72 -11.51
N VAL A 19 -18.39 -5.97 -11.11
CA VAL A 19 -19.03 -5.27 -9.99
C VAL A 19 -18.26 -5.47 -8.69
N VAL A 20 -17.90 -6.71 -8.34
CA VAL A 20 -17.14 -7.01 -7.12
C VAL A 20 -15.75 -6.38 -7.19
N SER A 21 -15.09 -6.41 -8.35
CA SER A 21 -13.79 -5.74 -8.56
C SER A 21 -13.88 -4.24 -8.27
N ILE A 22 -14.93 -3.56 -8.75
CA ILE A 22 -15.15 -2.13 -8.48
C ILE A 22 -15.36 -1.88 -6.97
N LEU A 23 -16.16 -2.71 -6.30
CA LEU A 23 -16.35 -2.60 -4.84
C LEU A 23 -15.04 -2.78 -4.08
N MET A 24 -14.19 -3.71 -4.51
CA MET A 24 -12.85 -3.90 -3.94
C MET A 24 -11.94 -2.69 -4.19
N PHE A 25 -11.98 -2.09 -5.39
CA PHE A 25 -11.24 -0.85 -5.67
C PHE A 25 -11.74 0.33 -4.83
N LEU A 26 -13.01 0.35 -4.45
CA LEU A 26 -13.59 1.37 -3.58
C LEU A 26 -13.23 1.20 -2.10
N ALA A 27 -12.69 0.06 -1.69
CA ALA A 27 -12.39 -0.24 -0.29
C ALA A 27 -11.54 0.85 0.42
N PRO A 28 -10.49 1.43 -0.20
CA PRO A 28 -9.68 2.46 0.44
C PRO A 28 -10.33 3.86 0.44
N LEU A 29 -11.44 4.08 -0.28
CA LEU A 29 -12.01 5.40 -0.52
C LEU A 29 -12.31 6.15 0.77
N GLN A 30 -12.92 5.48 1.75
CA GLN A 30 -13.27 6.11 3.03
C GLN A 30 -12.02 6.54 3.80
N ALA A 31 -10.97 5.71 3.80
CA ALA A 31 -9.70 6.02 4.45
C ALA A 31 -9.00 7.22 3.79
N VAL A 32 -9.00 7.28 2.45
CA VAL A 32 -8.41 8.39 1.69
C VAL A 32 -9.20 9.69 1.91
N ILE A 33 -10.53 9.65 1.87
CA ILE A 33 -11.36 10.82 2.14
C ILE A 33 -11.11 11.35 3.56
N ARG A 34 -11.01 10.45 4.54
CA ARG A 34 -10.70 10.82 5.93
C ARG A 34 -9.33 11.49 6.03
N ALA A 35 -8.29 10.89 5.45
CA ALA A 35 -6.94 11.47 5.43
C ALA A 35 -6.91 12.87 4.81
N ARG A 36 -7.66 13.09 3.71
CA ARG A 36 -7.78 14.42 3.09
C ARG A 36 -8.49 15.44 3.97
N LYS A 37 -9.58 15.04 4.64
CA LYS A 37 -10.33 15.91 5.56
C LYS A 37 -9.48 16.31 6.76
N GLU A 38 -8.76 15.35 7.33
CA GLU A 38 -7.90 15.53 8.51
C GLU A 38 -6.54 16.17 8.16
N ARG A 39 -6.20 16.27 6.86
CA ARG A 39 -4.90 16.77 6.36
C ARG A 39 -3.69 15.99 6.89
N VAL A 40 -3.90 14.74 7.29
CA VAL A 40 -2.88 13.86 7.85
C VAL A 40 -3.05 12.47 7.24
N LEU A 41 -1.95 11.88 6.78
CA LEU A 41 -1.97 10.54 6.16
C LEU A 41 -2.26 9.42 7.19
N GLY A 42 -1.84 9.60 8.45
CA GLY A 42 -2.06 8.66 9.54
C GLY A 42 -1.37 7.32 9.28
N HIS A 43 -2.08 6.21 9.51
CA HIS A 43 -1.59 4.84 9.28
C HIS A 43 -1.84 4.34 7.85
N LEU A 44 -2.38 5.18 6.95
CA LEU A 44 -2.65 4.78 5.58
C LEU A 44 -1.33 4.61 4.82
N ASN A 45 -1.07 3.40 4.34
CA ASN A 45 0.07 3.15 3.45
C ASN A 45 -0.30 3.54 2.01
N PRO A 46 0.37 4.54 1.40
CA PRO A 46 0.00 5.03 0.07
C PRO A 46 0.71 4.31 -1.08
N LEU A 47 1.74 3.49 -0.80
CA LEU A 47 2.52 2.78 -1.82
C LEU A 47 1.71 1.81 -2.69
N PRO A 48 0.64 1.14 -2.18
CA PRO A 48 -0.20 0.29 -3.02
C PRO A 48 -0.99 1.05 -4.10
N PHE A 49 -1.23 2.37 -3.97
CA PHE A 49 -2.07 3.10 -4.93
C PHE A 49 -1.43 3.29 -6.31
N PRO A 50 -0.15 3.70 -6.43
CA PRO A 50 0.55 3.69 -7.72
C PRO A 50 0.63 2.30 -8.36
N ALA A 51 0.82 1.25 -7.56
CA ALA A 51 0.86 -0.12 -8.05
C ALA A 51 -0.52 -0.60 -8.55
N GLN A 52 -1.61 -0.26 -7.84
CA GLN A 52 -2.98 -0.51 -8.29
C GLN A 52 -3.28 0.21 -9.62
N LEU A 53 -2.84 1.48 -9.74
CA LEU A 53 -2.98 2.26 -10.96
C LEU A 53 -2.29 1.56 -12.14
N ALA A 54 -1.04 1.11 -11.94
CA ALA A 54 -0.29 0.37 -12.95
C ALA A 54 -0.94 -0.97 -13.32
N ASN A 55 -1.43 -1.73 -12.33
CA ASN A 55 -2.15 -2.97 -12.57
C ASN A 55 -3.39 -2.74 -13.44
N SER A 56 -4.17 -1.71 -13.11
CA SER A 56 -5.37 -1.33 -13.88
C SER A 56 -5.01 -0.94 -15.32
N ALA A 57 -3.94 -0.18 -15.51
CA ALA A 57 -3.45 0.19 -16.85
C ALA A 57 -3.01 -1.03 -17.67
N GLY A 58 -2.30 -1.98 -17.04
CA GLY A 58 -1.90 -3.24 -17.69
C GLY A 58 -3.11 -4.05 -18.16
N TRP A 59 -4.12 -4.22 -17.31
CA TRP A 59 -5.36 -4.93 -17.67
C TRP A 59 -6.20 -4.20 -18.73
N ILE A 60 -6.19 -2.87 -18.75
CA ILE A 60 -6.80 -2.09 -19.84
C ILE A 60 -6.06 -2.38 -21.15
N ALA A 61 -4.72 -2.34 -21.17
CA ALA A 61 -3.95 -2.68 -22.35
C ALA A 61 -4.19 -4.13 -22.79
N TYR A 62 -4.29 -5.07 -21.84
CA TYR A 62 -4.66 -6.45 -22.10
C TYR A 62 -6.05 -6.56 -22.75
N SER A 63 -7.02 -5.78 -22.27
CA SER A 63 -8.39 -5.77 -22.82
C SER A 63 -8.42 -5.38 -24.30
N TYR A 64 -7.59 -4.43 -24.73
CA TYR A 64 -7.50 -4.03 -26.14
C TYR A 64 -6.90 -5.14 -27.02
N VAL A 65 -5.88 -5.87 -26.52
CA VAL A 65 -5.23 -6.91 -27.34
C VAL A 65 -6.05 -8.20 -27.44
N ILE A 66 -6.99 -8.45 -26.52
CA ILE A 66 -7.93 -9.57 -26.62
C ILE A 66 -9.19 -9.24 -27.43
N GLU A 67 -9.45 -7.97 -27.76
CA GLU A 67 -10.64 -7.57 -28.51
C GLU A 67 -10.84 -8.34 -29.83
N PRO A 68 -9.80 -8.56 -30.67
CA PRO A 68 -9.98 -9.27 -31.94
C PRO A 68 -10.37 -10.74 -31.78
N THR A 69 -10.00 -11.37 -30.66
CA THR A 69 -10.27 -12.80 -30.39
C THR A 69 -11.45 -13.00 -29.44
N ASN A 70 -11.79 -11.99 -28.63
CA ASN A 70 -12.81 -12.03 -27.60
C ASN A 70 -13.35 -10.61 -27.34
N SER A 71 -14.07 -10.06 -28.31
CA SER A 71 -14.62 -8.69 -28.26
C SER A 71 -15.54 -8.47 -27.05
N GLN A 72 -16.39 -9.45 -26.71
CA GLN A 72 -17.24 -9.36 -25.51
C GLN A 72 -16.40 -9.34 -24.23
N GLY A 73 -15.39 -10.20 -24.15
CA GLY A 73 -14.49 -10.28 -23.01
C GLY A 73 -13.64 -9.05 -22.79
N SER A 74 -13.24 -8.39 -23.87
CA SER A 74 -12.52 -7.12 -23.83
C SER A 74 -13.27 -6.10 -22.97
N VAL A 75 -14.57 -5.90 -23.21
CA VAL A 75 -15.39 -4.93 -22.46
C VAL A 75 -15.48 -5.30 -20.98
N PHE A 76 -15.65 -6.58 -20.66
CA PHE A 76 -15.75 -7.03 -19.27
C PHE A 76 -14.46 -6.79 -18.47
N VAL A 77 -13.29 -6.96 -19.08
CA VAL A 77 -12.00 -6.66 -18.44
C VAL A 77 -11.76 -5.14 -18.40
N PHE A 78 -12.12 -4.42 -19.45
CA PHE A 78 -11.89 -2.98 -19.57
C PHE A 78 -12.60 -2.16 -18.49
N VAL A 79 -13.92 -2.32 -18.35
CA VAL A 79 -14.76 -1.45 -17.50
C VAL A 79 -14.31 -1.38 -16.03
N PRO A 80 -14.15 -2.50 -15.30
CA PRO A 80 -13.75 -2.44 -13.90
C PRO A 80 -12.33 -1.88 -13.74
N ASN A 81 -11.41 -2.20 -14.66
CA ASN A 81 -10.05 -1.69 -14.61
C ASN A 81 -9.97 -0.21 -14.99
N TYR A 82 -10.82 0.30 -15.88
CA TYR A 82 -10.92 1.73 -16.16
C TYR A 82 -11.35 2.51 -14.90
N ILE A 83 -12.35 2.02 -14.17
CA ILE A 83 -12.76 2.60 -12.89
C ILE A 83 -11.62 2.47 -11.86
N GLY A 84 -10.96 1.31 -11.80
CA GLY A 84 -9.80 1.06 -10.95
C GLY A 84 -8.63 2.00 -11.21
N LEU A 85 -8.41 2.36 -12.48
CA LEU A 85 -7.41 3.34 -12.92
C LEU A 85 -7.74 4.74 -12.38
N LEU A 86 -8.99 5.18 -12.56
CA LEU A 86 -9.44 6.50 -12.08
C LEU A 86 -9.34 6.60 -10.55
N LEU A 87 -9.77 5.55 -9.83
CA LEU A 87 -9.65 5.49 -8.38
C LEU A 87 -8.20 5.44 -7.92
N GLY A 88 -7.36 4.61 -8.56
CA GLY A 88 -5.93 4.52 -8.27
C GLY A 88 -5.21 5.86 -8.48
N PHE A 89 -5.57 6.59 -9.53
CA PHE A 89 -5.05 7.93 -9.78
C PHE A 89 -5.49 8.90 -8.68
N TYR A 90 -6.78 8.93 -8.36
CA TYR A 90 -7.32 9.76 -7.28
C TYR A 90 -6.66 9.46 -5.93
N PHE A 91 -6.50 8.19 -5.55
CA PHE A 91 -5.86 7.80 -4.30
C PHE A 91 -4.38 8.17 -4.25
N THR A 92 -3.65 7.94 -5.34
CA THR A 92 -2.23 8.31 -5.46
C THR A 92 -2.06 9.81 -5.26
N MET A 93 -2.77 10.63 -6.01
CA MET A 93 -2.64 12.10 -5.92
C MET A 93 -3.08 12.63 -4.55
N SER A 94 -4.15 12.06 -3.99
CA SER A 94 -4.65 12.45 -2.66
C SER A 94 -3.62 12.19 -1.57
N CYS A 95 -2.94 11.04 -1.61
CA CYS A 95 -1.97 10.66 -0.59
C CYS A 95 -0.60 11.30 -0.82
N TYR A 96 -0.24 11.60 -2.08
CA TYR A 96 1.01 12.25 -2.43
C TYR A 96 1.17 13.60 -1.72
N GLY A 97 0.12 14.43 -1.73
CA GLY A 97 0.15 15.75 -1.10
C GLY A 97 0.13 15.74 0.44
N LEU A 98 -0.17 14.59 1.05
CA LEU A 98 -0.22 14.41 2.51
C LEU A 98 1.01 13.65 3.06
N ALA A 99 1.80 13.04 2.17
CA ALA A 99 2.93 12.22 2.54
C ALA A 99 4.16 13.07 2.90
N ASN A 100 4.97 12.55 3.84
CA ASN A 100 6.31 13.10 4.09
C ASN A 100 7.24 12.86 2.88
N ALA A 101 8.39 13.55 2.86
CA ALA A 101 9.34 13.49 1.75
C ALA A 101 9.72 12.04 1.35
N LYS A 102 10.12 11.21 2.32
CA LYS A 102 10.51 9.82 2.06
C LYS A 102 9.38 9.00 1.43
N THR A 103 8.17 9.09 1.97
CA THR A 103 7.00 8.36 1.46
C THR A 103 6.58 8.87 0.08
N ARG A 104 6.72 10.17 -0.17
CA ARG A 104 6.46 10.79 -1.47
C ARG A 104 7.46 10.34 -2.53
N ASP A 105 8.74 10.29 -2.19
CA ASP A 105 9.79 9.82 -3.09
C ASP A 105 9.60 8.34 -3.43
N ASN A 106 9.21 7.52 -2.45
CA ASN A 106 8.85 6.13 -2.71
C ASN A 106 7.62 5.98 -3.63
N GLN A 107 6.58 6.81 -3.45
CA GLN A 107 5.43 6.82 -4.36
C GLN A 107 5.84 7.20 -5.79
N MET A 108 6.69 8.23 -5.95
CA MET A 108 7.24 8.61 -7.26
C MET A 108 8.03 7.47 -7.88
N LEU A 109 8.91 6.83 -7.11
CA LEU A 109 9.74 5.74 -7.62
C LEU A 109 8.87 4.57 -8.12
N VAL A 110 7.84 4.17 -7.36
CA VAL A 110 6.91 3.12 -7.78
C VAL A 110 6.14 3.54 -9.04
N MET A 111 5.66 4.80 -9.09
CA MET A 111 4.95 5.33 -10.25
C MET A 111 5.83 5.36 -11.51
N LEU A 112 7.06 5.89 -11.40
CA LEU A 112 8.01 5.97 -12.50
C LEU A 112 8.45 4.59 -12.99
N PHE A 113 8.70 3.66 -12.07
CA PHE A 113 9.04 2.28 -12.40
C PHE A 113 7.95 1.63 -13.26
N PHE A 114 6.69 1.67 -12.80
CA PHE A 114 5.59 1.05 -13.55
C PHE A 114 5.23 1.82 -14.83
N ALA A 115 5.27 3.16 -14.81
CA ALA A 115 5.03 3.95 -16.01
C ALA A 115 6.10 3.68 -17.08
N GLY A 116 7.37 3.62 -16.68
CA GLY A 116 8.49 3.26 -17.56
C GLY A 116 8.35 1.84 -18.11
N LEU A 117 7.99 0.87 -17.25
CA LEU A 117 7.73 -0.51 -17.67
C LEU A 117 6.61 -0.59 -18.72
N LEU A 118 5.44 0.00 -18.43
CA LEU A 118 4.29 -0.02 -19.33
C LEU A 118 4.58 0.70 -20.64
N ALA A 119 5.28 1.84 -20.60
CA ALA A 119 5.69 2.58 -21.79
C ALA A 119 6.67 1.76 -22.65
N LEU A 120 7.65 1.09 -22.02
CA LEU A 120 8.60 0.22 -22.73
C LEU A 120 7.90 -0.96 -23.40
N ILE A 121 7.00 -1.64 -22.67
CA ILE A 121 6.21 -2.77 -23.21
C ILE A 121 5.34 -2.31 -24.38
N GLY A 122 4.66 -1.16 -24.24
CA GLY A 122 3.89 -0.55 -25.32
C GLY A 122 4.74 -0.21 -26.55
N LEU A 123 5.93 0.38 -26.33
CA LEU A 123 6.86 0.72 -27.40
C LEU A 123 7.35 -0.54 -28.14
N ILE A 124 7.73 -1.59 -27.42
CA ILE A 124 8.11 -2.88 -28.01
C ILE A 124 6.97 -3.43 -28.87
N GLY A 125 5.74 -3.41 -28.35
CA GLY A 125 4.56 -3.89 -29.08
C GLY A 125 4.35 -3.19 -30.42
N VAL A 126 4.49 -1.86 -30.46
CA VAL A 126 4.31 -1.05 -31.67
C VAL A 126 5.48 -1.18 -32.63
N GLN A 127 6.72 -1.07 -32.14
CA GLN A 127 7.91 -1.01 -33.01
C GLN A 127 8.24 -2.38 -33.63
N VAL A 128 8.07 -3.46 -32.89
CA VAL A 128 8.35 -4.82 -33.38
C VAL A 128 7.21 -5.34 -34.26
N ARG A 129 6.07 -4.66 -34.32
CA ARG A 129 4.87 -5.06 -35.09
C ARG A 129 4.46 -6.50 -34.80
N LEU A 130 4.36 -6.82 -33.52
CA LEU A 130 4.00 -8.16 -33.05
C LEU A 130 2.62 -8.58 -33.58
N SER A 131 2.46 -9.88 -33.83
CA SER A 131 1.14 -10.46 -34.11
C SER A 131 0.21 -10.28 -32.92
N VAL A 132 -1.11 -10.34 -33.16
CA VAL A 132 -2.14 -10.25 -32.09
C VAL A 132 -1.86 -11.27 -30.98
N HIS A 133 -1.52 -12.50 -31.34
CA HIS A 133 -1.20 -13.54 -30.36
C HIS A 133 0.02 -13.17 -29.50
N ASN A 134 1.10 -12.65 -30.10
CA ASN A 134 2.29 -12.26 -29.35
C ASN A 134 2.04 -11.02 -28.46
N LEU A 135 1.17 -10.10 -28.89
CA LEU A 135 0.72 -8.98 -28.06
C LEU A 135 -0.09 -9.47 -26.85
N GLN A 136 -0.96 -10.46 -27.04
CA GLN A 136 -1.70 -11.09 -25.94
C GLN A 136 -0.76 -11.75 -24.94
N LEU A 137 0.25 -12.48 -25.40
CA LEU A 137 1.27 -13.06 -24.52
C LEU A 137 2.02 -11.96 -23.75
N LEU A 138 2.52 -10.94 -24.45
CA LEU A 138 3.31 -9.85 -23.88
C LEU A 138 2.53 -9.11 -22.78
N TRP A 139 1.31 -8.67 -23.09
CA TRP A 139 0.47 -7.93 -22.13
C TRP A 139 -0.12 -8.83 -21.04
N GLY A 140 -0.42 -10.09 -21.36
CA GLY A 140 -0.90 -11.08 -20.40
C GLY A 140 0.15 -11.37 -19.33
N PHE A 141 1.39 -11.65 -19.71
CA PHE A 141 2.49 -11.84 -18.77
C PHE A 141 2.82 -10.56 -17.99
N THR A 142 2.85 -9.41 -18.67
CA THR A 142 3.12 -8.12 -18.01
C THR A 142 2.07 -7.81 -16.94
N SER A 143 0.78 -7.93 -17.26
CA SER A 143 -0.31 -7.64 -16.33
C SER A 143 -0.29 -8.59 -15.13
N ASN A 144 0.00 -9.87 -15.36
CA ASN A 144 0.14 -10.86 -14.29
C ASN A 144 1.37 -10.61 -13.39
N ALA A 145 2.49 -10.18 -13.96
CA ALA A 145 3.67 -9.81 -13.19
C ALA A 145 3.40 -8.58 -12.30
N ILE A 146 2.74 -7.55 -12.84
CA ILE A 146 2.33 -6.37 -12.08
C ILE A 146 1.34 -6.78 -10.97
N LEU A 147 0.38 -7.65 -11.28
CA LEU A 147 -0.58 -8.16 -10.30
C LEU A 147 0.10 -8.88 -9.13
N LEU A 148 1.11 -9.72 -9.41
CA LEU A 148 1.87 -10.41 -8.38
C LEU A 148 2.65 -9.45 -7.49
N LEU A 149 3.30 -8.43 -8.08
CA LEU A 149 3.98 -7.38 -7.33
C LEU A 149 3.01 -6.58 -6.46
N TYR A 150 1.83 -6.26 -6.99
CA TYR A 150 0.75 -5.58 -6.25
C TYR A 150 0.26 -6.43 -5.05
N TYR A 151 0.19 -7.75 -5.19
CA TYR A 151 -0.18 -8.68 -4.12
C TYR A 151 0.91 -8.90 -3.06
N GLY A 152 2.10 -8.31 -3.19
CA GLY A 152 3.14 -8.39 -2.17
C GLY A 152 2.70 -7.87 -0.79
N ALA A 153 1.93 -6.79 -0.73
CA ALA A 153 1.45 -6.23 0.54
C ALA A 153 0.43 -7.12 1.28
N PRO A 154 -0.61 -7.67 0.61
CA PRO A 154 -1.48 -8.69 1.20
C PRO A 154 -0.72 -9.93 1.71
N LEU A 155 0.28 -10.42 0.97
CA LEU A 155 1.08 -11.59 1.39
C LEU A 155 1.87 -11.30 2.68
N SER A 156 2.45 -10.11 2.80
CA SER A 156 3.10 -9.65 4.03
C SER A 156 2.12 -9.63 5.21
N THR A 157 0.87 -9.21 4.97
CA THR A 157 -0.18 -9.18 5.99
C THR A 157 -0.53 -10.58 6.49
N VAL A 158 -0.66 -11.56 5.58
CA VAL A 158 -0.90 -12.96 5.94
C VAL A 158 0.24 -13.53 6.79
N TYR A 159 1.49 -13.21 6.45
CA TYR A 159 2.65 -13.59 7.26
C TYR A 159 2.58 -13.00 8.68
N THR A 160 2.18 -11.73 8.81
CA THR A 160 1.96 -11.09 10.12
C THR A 160 0.88 -11.80 10.93
N VAL A 161 -0.25 -12.20 10.32
CA VAL A 161 -1.32 -12.91 11.03
C VAL A 161 -0.85 -14.25 11.58
N ILE A 162 -0.11 -15.02 10.79
CA ILE A 162 0.44 -16.31 11.22
C ILE A 162 1.45 -16.10 12.35
N SER A 163 2.34 -15.11 12.22
CA SER A 163 3.40 -14.85 13.20
C SER A 163 2.85 -14.33 14.53
N THR A 164 1.87 -13.42 14.48
CA THR A 164 1.26 -12.80 15.66
C THR A 164 0.09 -13.59 16.23
N GLN A 165 -0.40 -14.61 15.50
CA GLN A 165 -1.58 -15.39 15.85
C GLN A 165 -2.83 -14.51 16.09
N SER A 166 -2.92 -13.39 15.35
CA SER A 166 -4.02 -12.43 15.41
C SER A 166 -4.42 -11.98 14.01
N ALA A 167 -5.72 -11.99 13.72
CA ALA A 167 -6.26 -11.57 12.42
C ALA A 167 -6.67 -10.08 12.38
N ALA A 168 -6.18 -9.25 13.31
CA ALA A 168 -6.57 -7.84 13.43
C ALA A 168 -6.25 -7.00 12.18
N SER A 169 -5.25 -7.39 11.38
CA SER A 169 -4.87 -6.73 10.14
C SER A 169 -5.63 -7.23 8.89
N LEU A 170 -6.44 -8.29 9.02
CA LEU A 170 -7.26 -8.83 7.93
C LEU A 170 -8.70 -8.31 8.04
N SER A 171 -9.26 -7.95 6.88
CA SER A 171 -10.64 -7.49 6.77
C SER A 171 -11.54 -8.63 6.29
N TRP A 172 -12.50 -9.03 7.13
CA TRP A 172 -13.47 -10.08 6.78
C TRP A 172 -14.23 -9.79 5.47
N PRO A 173 -14.80 -8.58 5.26
CA PRO A 173 -15.45 -8.25 4.00
C PRO A 173 -14.53 -8.36 2.78
N LEU A 174 -13.27 -7.89 2.88
CA LEU A 174 -12.35 -7.90 1.74
C LEU A 174 -11.88 -9.31 1.38
N SER A 175 -11.58 -10.16 2.38
CA SER A 175 -11.19 -11.55 2.12
C SER A 175 -12.33 -12.34 1.46
N VAL A 176 -13.58 -12.14 1.90
CA VAL A 176 -14.75 -12.77 1.27
C VAL A 176 -14.97 -12.25 -0.15
N MET A 177 -14.91 -10.93 -0.35
CA MET A 177 -15.01 -10.34 -1.70
C MET A 177 -13.91 -10.87 -2.63
N GLN A 178 -12.69 -11.06 -2.14
CA GLN A 178 -11.59 -11.64 -2.92
C GLN A 178 -11.90 -13.07 -3.39
N VAL A 179 -12.47 -13.92 -2.52
CA VAL A 179 -12.88 -15.29 -2.89
C VAL A 179 -13.95 -15.26 -3.97
N ILE A 180 -14.99 -14.44 -3.79
CA ILE A 180 -16.10 -14.31 -4.74
C ILE A 180 -15.56 -13.80 -6.08
N ASN A 181 -14.80 -12.72 -6.06
CA ASN A 181 -14.21 -12.12 -7.26
C ASN A 181 -13.32 -13.11 -8.01
N GLY A 182 -12.38 -13.75 -7.31
CA GLY A 182 -11.48 -14.74 -7.90
C GLY A 182 -12.22 -15.92 -8.50
N SER A 183 -13.27 -16.41 -7.85
CA SER A 183 -14.09 -17.53 -8.35
C SER A 183 -14.87 -17.15 -9.61
N LEU A 184 -15.43 -15.93 -9.67
CA LEU A 184 -16.16 -15.44 -10.84
C LEU A 184 -15.23 -15.27 -12.05
N TRP A 185 -14.07 -14.65 -11.86
CA TRP A 185 -13.09 -14.47 -12.94
C TRP A 185 -12.41 -15.79 -13.35
N LEU A 186 -12.21 -16.73 -12.41
CA LEU A 186 -11.77 -18.09 -12.72
C LEU A 186 -12.76 -18.78 -13.65
N GLY A 187 -14.05 -18.80 -13.29
CA GLY A 187 -15.08 -19.43 -14.11
C GLY A 187 -15.21 -18.79 -15.50
N TYR A 188 -15.16 -17.47 -15.57
CA TYR A 188 -15.16 -16.74 -16.84
C TYR A 188 -13.92 -17.09 -17.69
N GLY A 189 -12.72 -16.97 -17.13
CA GLY A 189 -11.47 -17.23 -17.85
C GLY A 189 -11.36 -18.68 -18.37
N LEU A 190 -11.86 -19.66 -17.61
CA LEU A 190 -11.98 -21.04 -18.09
C LEU A 190 -12.93 -21.15 -19.28
N ALA A 191 -14.08 -20.47 -19.23
CA ALA A 191 -15.08 -20.51 -20.30
C ALA A 191 -14.63 -19.85 -21.61
N VAL A 192 -13.73 -18.88 -21.54
CA VAL A 192 -13.09 -18.26 -22.72
C VAL A 192 -11.71 -18.84 -23.03
N SER A 193 -11.28 -19.87 -22.30
CA SER A 193 -9.97 -20.53 -22.46
C SER A 193 -8.78 -19.56 -22.37
N ASP A 194 -8.87 -18.57 -21.49
CA ASP A 194 -7.86 -17.53 -21.31
C ASP A 194 -7.05 -17.77 -20.01
N PRO A 195 -5.83 -18.34 -20.09
CA PRO A 195 -5.00 -18.62 -18.92
C PRO A 195 -4.54 -17.37 -18.18
N PHE A 196 -4.41 -16.24 -18.87
CA PHE A 196 -4.00 -15.01 -18.22
C PHE A 196 -5.07 -14.49 -17.26
N ILE A 197 -6.35 -14.82 -17.50
CA ILE A 197 -7.46 -14.49 -16.62
C ILE A 197 -7.64 -15.57 -15.55
N TRP A 198 -7.76 -16.86 -15.92
CA TRP A 198 -8.20 -17.86 -14.96
C TRP A 198 -7.12 -18.25 -13.94
N VAL A 199 -5.85 -18.32 -14.33
CA VAL A 199 -4.74 -18.72 -13.44
C VAL A 199 -4.58 -17.77 -12.24
N PRO A 200 -4.36 -16.45 -12.41
CA PRO A 200 -4.16 -15.56 -11.27
C PRO A 200 -5.42 -15.45 -10.39
N ASN A 201 -6.60 -15.55 -10.98
CA ASN A 201 -7.86 -15.46 -10.24
C ASN A 201 -8.14 -16.73 -9.43
N GLY A 202 -7.76 -17.91 -9.93
CA GLY A 202 -7.76 -19.14 -9.16
C GLY A 202 -6.80 -19.07 -7.96
N ILE A 203 -5.57 -18.60 -8.18
CA ILE A 203 -4.60 -18.36 -7.09
C ILE A 203 -5.16 -17.36 -6.07
N GLY A 204 -5.75 -16.26 -6.55
CA GLY A 204 -6.38 -15.23 -5.71
C GLY A 204 -7.57 -15.76 -4.90
N ALA A 205 -8.41 -16.62 -5.48
CA ALA A 205 -9.51 -17.28 -4.78
C ALA A 205 -9.01 -18.21 -3.68
N CYS A 206 -7.96 -19.01 -3.96
CA CYS A 206 -7.31 -19.86 -2.95
C CYS A 206 -6.69 -19.02 -1.82
N ALA A 207 -6.00 -17.94 -2.15
CA ALA A 207 -5.41 -17.03 -1.17
C ALA A 207 -6.48 -16.35 -0.30
N GLY A 208 -7.58 -15.88 -0.91
CA GLY A 208 -8.72 -15.33 -0.18
C GLY A 208 -9.38 -16.38 0.73
N GLY A 209 -9.51 -17.63 0.26
CA GLY A 209 -10.06 -18.73 1.04
C GLY A 209 -9.18 -19.04 2.25
N PHE A 210 -7.87 -19.00 2.08
CA PHE A 210 -6.91 -19.11 3.17
C PHE A 210 -7.02 -17.96 4.17
N GLN A 211 -7.19 -16.71 3.71
CA GLN A 211 -7.43 -15.57 4.61
C GLN A 211 -8.73 -15.74 5.42
N VAL A 212 -9.82 -16.16 4.78
CA VAL A 212 -11.10 -16.46 5.46
C VAL A 212 -10.91 -17.57 6.50
N PHE A 213 -10.15 -18.62 6.17
CA PHE A 213 -9.82 -19.68 7.12
C PHE A 213 -9.05 -19.14 8.34
N LEU A 214 -7.99 -18.34 8.13
CA LEU A 214 -7.23 -17.72 9.23
C LEU A 214 -8.11 -16.82 10.09
N LEU A 215 -8.99 -16.04 9.46
CA LEU A 215 -9.94 -15.19 10.17
C LEU A 215 -10.88 -16.03 11.06
N ILE A 216 -11.37 -17.18 10.61
CA ILE A 216 -12.19 -18.09 11.44
C ILE A 216 -11.38 -18.66 12.59
N LEU A 217 -10.15 -19.12 12.31
CA LEU A 217 -9.27 -19.78 13.28
C LEU A 217 -8.90 -18.83 14.43
N PHE A 218 -8.49 -17.60 14.11
CA PHE A 218 -8.06 -16.61 15.09
C PHE A 218 -9.19 -15.77 15.68
N ARG A 219 -10.44 -15.91 15.20
CA ARG A 219 -11.63 -15.23 15.75
C ARG A 219 -11.87 -15.53 17.23
N LYS A 220 -11.46 -16.72 17.70
CA LYS A 220 -11.67 -17.17 19.08
C LYS A 220 -10.71 -16.57 20.11
N LYS A 221 -9.53 -16.05 19.70
CA LYS A 221 -8.51 -15.60 20.66
C LYS A 221 -8.78 -14.19 21.23
N HIS A 222 -9.68 -13.42 20.62
CA HIS A 222 -10.06 -12.07 21.08
C HIS A 222 -11.17 -12.02 22.14
N ARG A 223 -11.74 -13.16 22.58
CA ARG A 223 -12.77 -13.17 23.63
C ARG A 223 -12.23 -13.26 25.07
N HIS A 224 -10.91 -13.37 25.28
CA HIS A 224 -10.33 -13.58 26.61
C HIS A 224 -9.32 -12.54 27.10
N SER A 225 -9.31 -11.34 26.53
CA SER A 225 -8.68 -10.20 27.19
C SER A 225 -9.79 -9.31 27.74
N PRO A 226 -10.03 -9.29 29.06
CA PRO A 226 -10.81 -8.22 29.66
C PRO A 226 -10.14 -6.89 29.29
N PRO A 227 -10.90 -5.79 29.11
CA PRO A 227 -10.28 -4.47 29.10
C PRO A 227 -9.38 -4.34 30.34
N PRO A 228 -8.18 -3.74 30.22
CA PRO A 228 -7.37 -3.47 31.40
C PRO A 228 -8.25 -2.69 32.37
N SER A 229 -8.35 -3.19 33.60
CA SER A 229 -9.07 -2.47 34.63
C SER A 229 -8.39 -1.11 34.84
N GLU A 230 -9.17 -0.05 35.12
CA GLU A 230 -8.63 1.29 35.43
C GLU A 230 -7.58 1.27 36.56
N THR A 231 -7.51 0.19 37.33
CA THR A 231 -6.51 -0.04 38.37
C THR A 231 -5.09 -0.30 37.83
N ASP A 232 -4.97 -0.87 36.62
CA ASP A 232 -3.67 -1.19 36.02
C ASP A 232 -2.99 0.04 35.39
N THR A 233 -3.78 1.01 34.91
CA THR A 233 -3.29 2.22 34.23
C THR A 233 -2.74 3.27 35.21
N VAL A 234 -3.26 3.30 36.44
CA VAL A 234 -2.76 4.17 37.51
C VAL A 234 -1.45 3.63 38.10
N THR A 235 -1.29 2.30 38.13
CA THR A 235 -0.09 1.67 38.70
C THR A 235 1.12 1.78 37.75
N SER A 236 0.89 1.74 36.43
CA SER A 236 1.95 1.95 35.43
C SER A 236 2.42 3.40 35.35
N SER A 237 1.51 4.37 35.44
CA SER A 237 1.85 5.80 35.40
C SER A 237 2.61 6.27 36.65
N GLN A 238 2.27 5.73 37.83
CA GLN A 238 3.04 6.01 39.05
C GLN A 238 4.44 5.39 39.03
N ARG A 239 4.63 4.20 38.44
CA ARG A 239 5.95 3.55 38.31
C ARG A 239 6.88 4.29 37.35
N GLU A 240 6.37 4.81 36.24
CA GLU A 240 7.18 5.62 35.31
C GLU A 240 7.59 6.96 35.93
N LEU A 241 6.70 7.59 36.72
CA LEU A 241 7.01 8.85 37.42
C LEU A 241 8.08 8.67 38.51
N THR A 242 8.05 7.55 39.26
CA THR A 242 9.05 7.27 40.30
C THR A 242 10.42 6.88 39.72
N THR A 243 10.43 6.22 38.56
CA THR A 243 11.68 5.81 37.91
C THR A 243 12.37 7.01 37.24
N GLY A 244 11.61 7.93 36.64
CA GLY A 244 12.16 9.19 36.08
C GLY A 244 12.71 10.17 37.13
N MET A 245 12.15 10.18 38.35
CA MET A 245 12.67 10.99 39.45
C MET A 245 13.97 10.43 40.05
N ALA A 246 14.14 9.11 40.10
CA ALA A 246 15.37 8.48 40.58
C ALA A 246 16.57 8.77 39.66
N ASP A 247 16.36 8.74 38.35
CA ASP A 247 17.42 8.95 37.34
C ASP A 247 17.93 10.40 37.32
N SER A 248 17.03 11.37 37.57
CA SER A 248 17.39 12.81 37.62
C SER A 248 18.24 13.17 38.85
N SER A 249 18.17 12.39 39.92
CA SER A 249 18.96 12.62 41.14
C SER A 249 20.41 12.11 41.06
N LEU A 250 20.70 11.19 40.12
CA LEU A 250 22.04 10.66 39.90
C LEU A 250 22.91 11.55 39.00
N ILE A 251 22.30 12.31 38.08
CA ILE A 251 23.01 13.18 37.14
C ILE A 251 23.56 14.46 37.80
N VAL A 252 22.93 14.93 38.89
CA VAL A 252 23.36 16.16 39.59
C VAL A 252 24.60 15.93 40.47
N ASN A 253 24.87 14.71 40.92
CA ASN A 253 25.99 14.41 41.81
C ASN A 253 27.32 14.05 41.10
N SER A 254 27.33 13.85 39.77
CA SER A 254 28.54 13.44 39.06
C SER A 254 29.40 14.58 38.48
N THR A 255 28.98 15.84 38.63
CA THR A 255 29.65 17.00 37.99
C THR A 255 30.55 17.84 38.91
N SER A 256 30.76 17.47 40.18
CA SER A 256 31.57 18.29 41.13
C SER A 256 32.94 17.73 41.53
N SER A 257 33.49 16.72 40.85
CA SER A 257 34.80 16.15 41.24
C SER A 257 35.65 15.79 40.03
N LYS A 258 36.57 16.71 39.67
CA LYS A 258 37.98 16.48 39.25
C LYS A 258 38.51 17.69 38.47
N LEU A 259 39.31 18.51 39.16
CA LEU A 259 40.30 19.40 38.54
C LEU A 259 41.61 19.18 39.31
N ASP A 260 42.47 18.32 38.76
CA ASP A 260 43.88 18.23 39.14
C ASP A 260 44.73 18.68 37.95
N ALA A 261 45.64 19.61 38.22
CA ALA A 261 46.56 20.23 37.25
C ALA A 261 47.79 19.35 36.96
N PRO A 262 48.43 19.53 35.79
CA PRO A 262 49.85 19.27 35.66
C PRO A 262 50.65 20.51 35.22
N THR A 263 51.75 20.71 35.94
CA THR A 263 52.89 21.59 35.65
C THR A 263 53.71 21.11 34.45
N GLY A 264 54.19 22.02 33.59
CA GLY A 264 55.26 21.68 32.62
C GLY A 264 55.46 22.63 31.44
N SER A 265 56.16 23.73 31.70
CA SER A 265 57.02 24.58 30.84
C SER A 265 57.09 24.44 29.29
N ASN A 266 57.04 25.63 28.66
CA ASN A 266 57.79 26.15 27.48
C ASN A 266 57.14 26.13 26.09
N GLY A 267 56.83 27.35 25.58
CA GLY A 267 56.81 27.68 24.14
C GLY A 267 55.59 28.48 23.65
N PHE A 268 55.66 29.81 23.67
CA PHE A 268 54.77 30.74 22.91
C PHE A 268 55.36 31.01 21.50
N PRO A 269 54.70 31.78 20.59
CA PRO A 269 53.27 32.01 20.31
C PRO A 269 52.94 31.99 18.79
N THR A 270 51.67 31.86 18.35
CA THR A 270 51.01 32.79 17.38
C THR A 270 49.58 32.38 17.01
N GLY A 271 48.68 33.39 16.91
CA GLY A 271 47.38 33.35 16.19
C GLY A 271 46.14 33.42 17.11
N ILE A 272 45.56 34.57 17.54
CA ILE A 272 44.78 35.58 16.77
C ILE A 272 43.64 34.87 16.01
N LEU A 273 42.32 34.98 16.27
CA LEU A 273 41.37 36.08 16.58
C LEU A 273 40.03 35.43 17.04
N VAL A 274 39.35 35.92 18.10
CA VAL A 274 38.14 36.81 18.09
C VAL A 274 36.86 36.12 17.61
N GLU A 275 35.68 36.34 18.17
CA GLU A 275 35.15 36.95 19.40
C GLU A 275 33.64 36.69 19.31
N GLU A 276 33.04 36.48 20.47
CA GLU A 276 31.63 36.33 20.74
C GLU A 276 30.91 37.69 20.63
N VAL A 277 29.78 37.80 19.91
CA VAL A 277 28.80 38.86 20.20
C VAL A 277 27.38 38.37 19.93
N VAL A 278 26.66 38.15 21.02
CA VAL A 278 25.21 38.25 21.15
C VAL A 278 24.85 39.74 21.16
N HIS A 279 23.83 40.17 20.41
CA HIS A 279 23.02 41.30 20.87
C HIS A 279 21.58 41.26 20.36
N ASP A 280 20.73 41.54 21.34
CA ASP A 280 19.28 41.55 21.39
C ASP A 280 18.70 42.92 20.94
N PHE A 281 17.36 42.97 20.88
CA PHE A 281 16.44 44.14 20.84
C PHE A 281 15.84 44.65 19.51
N ASP A 282 14.57 44.24 19.33
CA ASP A 282 13.34 45.07 19.40
C ASP A 282 12.98 46.09 18.29
N ARG A 283 11.66 46.15 18.08
CA ARG A 283 10.79 47.22 17.53
C ARG A 283 10.48 47.31 16.03
N SER A 284 9.26 46.83 15.78
CA SER A 284 8.11 47.59 15.23
C SER A 284 8.17 48.12 13.80
N GLY A 285 7.17 47.71 13.03
CA GLY A 285 6.26 48.66 12.38
C GLY A 285 6.33 48.75 10.86
N HIS A 286 5.17 48.50 10.24
CA HIS A 286 4.58 49.31 9.17
C HIS A 286 5.26 49.34 7.79
N GLN A 287 4.68 48.63 6.81
CA GLN A 287 3.91 49.19 5.67
C GLN A 287 3.93 48.27 4.43
N SER A 288 2.77 48.24 3.75
CA SER A 288 2.48 48.00 2.31
C SER A 288 3.66 47.60 1.40
N ILE A 289 3.53 46.60 0.50
CA ILE A 289 2.60 46.47 -0.65
C ILE A 289 2.38 44.99 -0.95
#